data_AF-A0A7W1N415-F1
#
_entry.id   AF-A0A7W1N415-F1
#
_cell.length_a   1.000
_cell.length_b   1.000
_cell.length_c   1.000
_cell.angle_alpha   90.00
_cell.angle_beta   90.00
_cell.angle_gamma   90.00
#
_symmetry.space_group_name_H-M   'P 1'
#
loop_
_entity.id
_entity.type
_entity.pdbx_description
1 polymer ?
#
loop_
_entity_poly.entity_id
_entity_poly.type
_entity_poly.pdbx_seq_one_letter_code
_entity_poly.pdbx_strand_id
1 'polypeptide(L)'
;MTELVQQISDLIDDSERDLERIERTLTDGYAHALSLEAERQRIERRISEVAHGLAGGDVEVKAKEISTLARRLDGNAGELVELRSVLGTLRRHARDVR
;
A
#
# COMPACT_ATOMS: atom_id res chain seq x y z
N MET A 1 -4.15 0.03 7.95
CA MET A 1 -4.82 -0.18 6.64
C MET A 1 -6.33 -0.30 6.79
N THR A 2 -6.83 -1.14 7.69
CA THR A 2 -8.26 -1.46 7.86
C THR A 2 -9.14 -0.23 8.01
N GLU A 3 -8.69 0.81 8.72
CA GLU A 3 -9.47 2.05 8.91
C GLU A 3 -9.68 2.85 7.62
N LEU A 4 -8.66 2.99 6.77
CA LEU A 4 -8.78 3.72 5.50
C LEU A 4 -9.66 2.96 4.50
N VAL A 5 -9.48 1.63 4.43
CA VAL A 5 -10.33 0.76 3.59
C VAL A 5 -11.78 0.78 4.07
N GLN A 6 -12.01 0.77 5.38
CA GLN A 6 -13.34 0.88 5.97
C GLN A 6 -13.95 2.24 5.63
N GLN A 7 -13.23 3.34 5.83
CA GLN A 7 -13.69 4.68 5.48
C GLN A 7 -14.06 4.80 3.99
N ILE A 8 -13.27 4.21 3.09
CA ILE A 8 -13.57 4.19 1.65
C ILE A 8 -14.85 3.37 1.38
N SER A 9 -15.02 2.24 2.06
CA SER A 9 -16.21 1.40 1.90
C SER A 9 -17.46 2.10 2.40
N ASP A 10 -17.40 2.75 3.57
CA ASP A 10 -18.49 3.53 4.12
C ASP A 10 -18.92 4.66 3.17
N LEU A 11 -17.96 5.33 2.50
CA LEU A 11 -18.25 6.36 1.50
C LEU A 11 -18.84 5.83 0.18
N ILE A 12 -18.64 4.55 -0.14
CA ILE A 12 -19.26 3.90 -1.31
C ILE A 12 -20.71 3.53 -0.99
N ASP A 13 -20.97 3.10 0.24
CA ASP A 13 -22.29 2.70 0.71
C ASP A 13 -23.17 3.89 1.12
N ASP A 14 -22.56 5.05 1.39
CA ASP A 14 -23.27 6.28 1.71
C ASP A 14 -24.11 6.77 0.51
N SER A 15 -25.35 7.13 0.80
CA SER A 15 -26.28 7.71 -0.18
C SER A 15 -26.14 9.23 -0.31
N GLU A 16 -25.48 9.87 0.66
CA GLU A 16 -25.19 11.29 0.62
C GLU A 16 -24.06 11.59 -0.38
N ARG A 17 -24.38 12.45 -1.36
CA ARG A 17 -23.48 12.87 -2.45
C ARG A 17 -22.42 13.88 -1.98
N ASP A 18 -21.69 13.58 -0.91
CA ASP A 18 -20.62 14.44 -0.41
C ASP A 18 -19.34 14.31 -1.27
N LEU A 19 -19.38 14.95 -2.44
CA LEU A 19 -18.30 14.93 -3.40
C LEU A 19 -16.99 15.48 -2.83
N GLU A 20 -17.04 16.48 -1.95
CA GLU A 20 -15.83 17.07 -1.35
C GLU A 20 -15.12 16.04 -0.45
N ARG A 21 -15.89 15.33 0.38
CA ARG A 21 -15.34 14.27 1.23
C ARG A 21 -14.77 13.11 0.41
N ILE A 22 -15.47 12.71 -0.66
CA ILE A 22 -14.99 11.67 -1.59
C ILE A 22 -13.66 12.08 -2.24
N GLU A 23 -13.54 13.31 -2.74
CA GLU A 23 -12.31 13.80 -3.38
C GLU A 23 -11.14 13.89 -2.41
N ARG A 24 -11.40 14.31 -1.17
CA ARG A 24 -10.39 14.32 -0.10
C ARG A 24 -9.91 12.91 0.21
N THR A 25 -10.82 11.95 0.41
CA THR A 25 -10.47 10.56 0.67
C THR A 25 -9.73 9.91 -0.50
N LEU A 26 -10.07 10.23 -1.75
CA LEU A 26 -9.28 9.79 -2.92
C LEU A 26 -7.85 10.33 -2.87
N THR A 27 -7.68 11.60 -2.52
CA THR A 27 -6.35 12.24 -2.44
C THR A 27 -5.49 11.58 -1.36
N ASP A 28 -6.03 11.42 -0.15
CA ASP A 28 -5.34 10.78 0.97
C ASP A 28 -5.00 9.32 0.66
N GLY A 29 -5.93 8.60 0.03
CA GLY A 29 -5.72 7.22 -0.38
C GLY A 29 -4.62 7.06 -1.44
N TYR A 30 -4.56 7.94 -2.44
CA TYR A 30 -3.47 7.92 -3.41
C TYR A 30 -2.13 8.31 -2.79
N ALA A 31 -2.10 9.23 -1.82
CA ALA A 31 -0.89 9.55 -1.07
C ALA A 31 -0.38 8.36 -0.25
N HIS A 32 -1.28 7.58 0.37
CA HIS A 32 -0.92 6.34 1.06
C HIS A 32 -0.40 5.28 0.08
N ALA A 33 -1.04 5.12 -1.08
CA ALA A 33 -0.57 4.22 -2.13
C ALA A 33 0.86 4.55 -2.59
N LEU A 34 1.18 5.84 -2.78
CA LEU A 34 2.54 6.27 -3.10
C LEU A 34 3.54 5.97 -1.97
N SER A 35 3.10 6.10 -0.72
CA SER A 35 3.94 5.80 0.45
C SER A 35 4.30 4.31 0.53
N LEU A 36 3.35 3.43 0.22
CA LEU A 36 3.57 1.98 0.13
C LEU A 36 4.56 1.64 -0.99
N GLU A 37 4.43 2.25 -2.17
CA GLU A 37 5.37 2.05 -3.27
C GLU A 37 6.79 2.51 -2.91
N ALA A 38 6.91 3.64 -2.22
CA ALA A 38 8.20 4.12 -1.74
C ALA A 38 8.82 3.16 -0.70
N GLU A 39 7.99 2.58 0.17
CA GLU A 39 8.44 1.54 1.11
C GLU A 39 8.89 0.27 0.38
N ARG A 40 8.14 -0.20 -0.62
CA ARG A 40 8.52 -1.32 -1.48
C ARG A 40 9.92 -1.12 -2.07
N GLN A 41 10.18 0.06 -2.65
CA GLN A 41 11.49 0.39 -3.22
C GLN A 41 12.62 0.39 -2.18
N ARG A 42 12.36 0.88 -0.96
CA ARG A 42 13.34 0.85 0.14
C ARG A 42 13.66 -0.58 0.57
N ILE A 43 12.65 -1.44 0.67
CA ILE A 43 12.81 -2.85 1.02
C ILE A 43 13.61 -3.59 -0.06
N GLU A 44 13.26 -3.42 -1.33
CA GLU A 44 13.97 -4.03 -2.47
C GLU A 44 15.45 -3.62 -2.52
N ARG A 45 15.73 -2.34 -2.26
CA ARG A 45 17.11 -1.85 -2.15
C ARG A 45 17.84 -2.54 -1.00
N ARG A 46 17.21 -2.66 0.18
CA ARG A 46 17.81 -3.33 1.33
C ARG A 46 18.08 -4.81 1.09
N ILE A 47 17.16 -5.53 0.43
CA ILE A 47 17.38 -6.93 0.05
C ILE A 47 18.61 -7.05 -0.86
N SER A 48 18.72 -6.17 -1.86
CA SER A 48 19.87 -6.15 -2.77
C SER A 48 21.18 -5.89 -2.02
N GLU A 49 21.21 -4.93 -1.09
CA GLU A 49 22.38 -4.63 -0.25
C GLU A 49 22.81 -5.85 0.59
N VAL A 50 21.86 -6.50 1.26
CA VAL A 50 22.14 -7.67 2.11
C VAL A 50 22.63 -8.85 1.26
N ALA A 51 22.02 -9.07 0.09
CA ALA A 51 22.41 -10.11 -0.84
C ALA A 51 23.83 -9.89 -1.41
N HIS A 52 24.17 -8.66 -1.80
CA HIS A 52 25.53 -8.34 -2.27
C HIS A 52 26.57 -8.43 -1.15
N GLY A 53 26.18 -8.15 0.09
CA GLY A 53 27.03 -8.31 1.27
C GLY A 53 27.34 -9.78 1.64
N LEU A 54 26.75 -10.79 1.01
CA LEU A 54 26.88 -12.21 1.39
C LEU A 54 28.32 -12.77 1.27
N ALA A 55 29.24 -12.08 0.58
CA ALA A 55 30.60 -12.57 0.33
C ALA A 55 31.54 -12.62 1.56
N GLY A 56 31.11 -12.22 2.76
CA GLY A 56 32.02 -12.17 3.92
C GLY A 56 31.39 -12.05 5.31
N GLY A 57 30.20 -12.63 5.55
CA GLY A 57 29.60 -12.60 6.89
C GLY A 57 28.67 -13.79 7.18
N ASP A 58 28.04 -13.76 8.35
CA ASP A 58 27.17 -14.82 8.86
C ASP A 58 25.93 -15.03 7.97
N VAL A 59 26.02 -16.03 7.09
CA VAL A 59 25.04 -16.33 6.04
C VAL A 59 23.65 -16.56 6.63
N GLU A 60 23.58 -17.18 7.82
CA GLU A 60 22.30 -17.47 8.47
C GLU A 60 21.58 -16.19 8.93
N VAL A 61 22.32 -15.23 9.50
CA VAL A 61 21.77 -13.93 9.91
C VAL A 61 21.22 -13.18 8.71
N LYS A 62 21.97 -13.15 7.60
CA LYS A 62 21.56 -12.46 6.37
C LYS A 62 20.35 -13.13 5.71
N ALA A 63 20.29 -14.47 5.71
CA ALA A 63 19.13 -15.20 5.20
C ALA A 63 17.85 -14.89 6.00
N LYS A 64 17.96 -14.77 7.34
CA LYS A 64 16.84 -14.36 8.21
C LYS A 64 16.38 -12.92 7.93
N GLU A 65 17.32 -12.00 7.70
CA GLU A 65 17.00 -10.61 7.33
C GLU A 65 16.27 -10.55 5.99
N ILE A 66 16.78 -11.21 4.94
CA ILE A 66 16.14 -11.28 3.62
C ILE A 66 14.73 -11.87 3.72
N SER A 67 14.57 -12.96 4.47
CA SER A 67 13.26 -13.60 4.66
C SER A 67 12.25 -12.67 5.34
N THR A 68 12.71 -11.83 6.27
CA THR A 68 11.86 -10.85 6.97
C THR A 68 11.48 -9.70 6.04
N LEU A 69 12.43 -9.21 5.25
CA LEU A 69 12.18 -8.18 4.25
C LEU A 69 11.22 -8.66 3.15
N ALA A 70 11.37 -9.91 2.69
CA ALA A 70 10.48 -10.52 1.70
C ALA A 70 9.03 -10.60 2.22
N ARG A 71 8.81 -11.07 3.45
CA ARG A 71 7.46 -11.08 4.05
C ARG A 71 6.84 -9.68 4.15
N ARG A 72 7.65 -8.67 4.47
CA ARG A 72 7.18 -7.28 4.52
C ARG A 72 6.84 -6.75 3.13
N LEU A 73 7.61 -7.14 2.11
CA LEU A 73 7.33 -6.82 0.71
C LEU A 73 6.00 -7.41 0.25
N ASP A 74 5.75 -8.69 0.57
CA ASP A 74 4.50 -9.37 0.23
C ASP A 74 3.29 -8.71 0.90
N GLY A 75 3.43 -8.35 2.19
CA GLY A 75 2.39 -7.61 2.91
C GLY A 75 2.10 -6.24 2.30
N ASN A 76 3.14 -5.49 1.93
CA ASN A 76 3.00 -4.18 1.27
C ASN A 76 2.36 -4.30 -0.11
N ALA A 77 2.72 -5.34 -0.88
CA ALA A 77 2.09 -5.61 -2.17
C ALA A 77 0.60 -5.96 -2.04
N GLY A 78 0.24 -6.78 -1.05
CA GLY A 78 -1.16 -7.08 -0.73
C GLY A 78 -1.96 -5.83 -0.37
N GLU A 79 -1.42 -5.02 0.54
CA GLU A 79 -2.00 -3.73 0.95
C GLU A 79 -2.24 -2.79 -0.25
N LEU A 80 -1.24 -2.67 -1.12
CA LEU A 80 -1.31 -1.79 -2.28
C LEU A 80 -2.37 -2.26 -3.30
N VAL A 81 -2.50 -3.57 -3.51
CA VAL A 81 -3.52 -4.15 -4.40
C VAL A 81 -4.92 -3.88 -3.85
N GLU A 82 -5.14 -4.13 -2.56
CA GLU A 82 -6.42 -3.90 -1.90
C GLU A 82 -6.82 -2.43 -1.96
N LEU A 83 -5.91 -1.53 -1.57
CA LEU A 83 -6.15 -0.09 -1.59
C LEU A 83 -6.47 0.43 -2.99
N ARG A 84 -5.73 0.00 -4.01
CA ARG A 84 -5.99 0.41 -5.41
C ARG A 84 -7.34 -0.06 -5.91
N SER A 85 -7.75 -1.26 -5.50
CA SER A 85 -9.07 -1.80 -5.83
C SER A 85 -10.19 -0.91 -5.28
N VAL A 86 -10.16 -0.60 -3.99
CA VAL A 86 -11.20 0.21 -3.33
C VAL A 86 -11.19 1.67 -3.79
N LEU A 87 -10.01 2.28 -3.98
CA LEU A 87 -9.92 3.63 -4.56
C LEU A 87 -10.46 3.68 -5.99
N GLY A 88 -10.23 2.63 -6.77
CA GLY A 88 -10.80 2.48 -8.11
C GLY A 88 -12.34 2.48 -8.08
N THR A 89 -12.93 1.81 -7.09
CA THR A 89 -14.38 1.80 -6.88
C THR A 89 -14.90 3.16 -6.43
N LEU A 90 -14.28 3.79 -5.43
CA LEU A 90 -14.66 5.12 -4.96
C LEU A 90 -14.58 6.17 -6.08
N ARG A 91 -13.56 6.09 -6.94
CA ARG A 91 -13.43 6.98 -8.10
C ARG A 91 -14.53 6.80 -9.14
N ARG A 92 -15.05 5.58 -9.33
CA ARG A 92 -16.21 5.34 -10.20
C ARG A 92 -17.46 5.95 -9.58
N HIS A 93 -17.69 5.68 -8.29
CA HIS A 93 -18.80 6.25 -7.54
C HIS A 93 -18.80 7.80 -7.60
N ALA A 94 -17.65 8.45 -7.38
CA ALA A 94 -17.49 9.89 -7.50
C ALA A 94 -17.91 10.46 -8.87
N ARG A 95 -17.71 9.69 -9.95
CA ARG A 95 -18.11 10.08 -11.31
C ARG A 95 -19.61 9.92 -11.54
N ASP A 96 -20.23 8.93 -10.91
CA ASP A 96 -21.68 8.68 -11.04
C ASP A 96 -22.48 9.70 -10.22
N VAL A 97 -21.87 10.23 -9.15
CA VAL A 97 -22.46 11.23 -8.26
C VAL A 97 -22.38 12.66 -8.80
N ARG A 98 -21.37 12.96 -9.64
CA ARG A 98 -21.12 14.26 -10.29
C ARG A 98 -22.06 14.51 -11.46
#